data_AF-A0A7W1H878-F1
#
_entry.id   AF-A0A7W1H878-F1
#
_cell.length_a   1.000
_cell.length_b   1.000
_cell.length_c   1.000
_cell.angle_alpha   90.00
_cell.angle_beta   90.00
_cell.angle_gamma   90.00
#
_symmetry.space_group_name_H-M   'P 1'
#
loop_
_entity.id
_entity.type
_entity.pdbx_description
1 polymer ?
#
loop_
_entity_poly.entity_id
_entity_poly.type
_entity_poly.pdbx_seq_one_letter_code
_entity_poly.pdbx_strand_id
1 'polypeptide(L)' 'MAETLMWVNGKQVDPAAPHISGLDRGFNRADGLFETMRSYGGHVAFLSRHMHRLAGGARALGLDLPDLSEQ' A
#
# COMPACT_ATOMS: atom_id res chain seq x y z
N MET A 1 1.68 -19.73 12.98
CA MET A 1 1.62 -18.84 11.80
C MET A 1 2.20 -17.50 12.20
N ALA A 2 2.90 -16.80 11.31
CA ALA A 2 3.42 -15.47 11.64
C ALA A 2 2.26 -14.49 11.85
N GLU A 3 2.43 -13.55 12.77
CA GLU A 3 1.48 -12.46 13.01
C GLU A 3 1.39 -11.58 11.76
N THR A 4 0.17 -11.19 11.38
CA THR A 4 -0.07 -10.25 10.29
C THR A 4 -0.18 -8.86 10.87
N LEU A 5 0.66 -7.93 10.40
CA LEU A 5 0.58 -6.53 10.76
C LEU A 5 -0.05 -5.76 9.60
N MET A 6 -0.98 -4.86 9.89
CA MET A 6 -1.69 -4.06 8.89
C MET A 6 -1.65 -2.58 9.27
N TRP A 7 -1.37 -1.72 8.29
CA TRP A 7 -1.43 -0.27 8.43
C TRP A 7 -2.50 0.32 7.53
N VAL A 8 -3.32 1.20 8.11
CA VAL A 8 -4.31 2.00 7.38
C VAL A 8 -4.23 3.43 7.89
N ASN A 9 -4.12 4.41 6.99
CA ASN A 9 -4.03 5.84 7.31
C ASN A 9 -2.96 6.16 8.38
N GLY A 10 -1.76 5.58 8.23
CA GLY A 10 -0.62 5.82 9.12
C GLY A 10 -0.69 5.12 10.49
N LYS A 11 -1.71 4.29 10.74
CA LYS A 11 -1.88 3.60 12.04
C LYS A 11 -1.88 2.09 11.87
N GLN A 12 -1.26 1.39 12.83
CA GLN A 12 -1.38 -0.06 12.93
C GLN A 12 -2.79 -0.41 13.42
N VAL A 13 -3.43 -1.36 12.77
CA VAL A 13 -4.80 -1.78 13.05
C VAL A 13 -4.92 -3.29 13.16
N ASP A 14 -5.98 -3.79 13.79
CA ASP A 14 -6.31 -5.22 13.82
C ASP A 14 -6.71 -5.70 12.41
N PRO A 15 -5.97 -6.62 11.78
CA PRO A 15 -6.31 -7.13 10.46
C PRO A 15 -7.70 -7.75 10.32
N ALA A 16 -8.33 -8.17 11.43
CA ALA A 16 -9.66 -8.79 11.42
C ALA A 16 -10.83 -7.79 11.47
N ALA A 17 -10.54 -6.51 11.74
CA ALA A 17 -11.56 -5.45 11.82
C ALA A 17 -11.85 -4.79 10.45
N PRO A 18 -13.02 -4.15 10.26
CA PRO A 18 -13.33 -3.41 9.04
C PRO A 18 -12.63 -2.04 8.99
N HIS A 19 -11.85 -1.77 7.94
CA HIS A 19 -11.06 -0.53 7.80
C HIS A 19 -11.32 0.30 6.53
N ILE A 20 -11.94 -0.30 5.52
CA ILE A 20 -12.25 0.37 4.26
C ILE A 20 -13.74 0.68 4.23
N SER A 21 -14.09 1.90 3.83
CA SER A 21 -15.49 2.28 3.63
C SER A 21 -16.09 1.50 2.48
N GLY A 22 -17.35 1.06 2.62
CA GLY A 22 -18.11 0.50 1.50
C GLY A 22 -18.36 1.50 0.37
N LEU A 23 -18.07 2.79 0.56
CA LEU A 23 -18.13 3.85 -0.46
C LEU A 23 -16.77 4.15 -1.10
N ASP A 24 -15.71 3.47 -0.67
CA ASP A 24 -14.37 3.67 -1.21
C ASP A 24 -14.33 3.34 -2.72
N ARG A 25 -13.61 4.17 -3.48
CA ARG A 25 -13.55 4.06 -4.95
C ARG A 25 -12.72 2.85 -5.38
N GLY A 26 -11.68 2.52 -4.60
CA GLY A 26 -10.89 1.31 -4.76
C GLY A 26 -11.73 0.04 -4.52
N PHE A 27 -12.64 0.07 -3.54
CA PHE A 27 -13.56 -1.04 -3.32
C PHE A 27 -14.64 -1.17 -4.42
N ASN A 28 -15.34 -0.07 -4.76
CA ASN A 28 -16.48 -0.13 -5.67
C ASN A 28 -16.12 -0.22 -7.16
N ARG A 29 -14.93 0.26 -7.55
CA ARG A 29 -14.56 0.44 -8.97
C ARG A 29 -13.19 -0.15 -9.30
N ALA A 30 -12.56 -0.85 -8.35
CA ALA A 30 -11.18 -1.31 -8.48
C ALA A 30 -10.20 -0.18 -8.84
N ASP A 31 -10.51 1.06 -8.42
CA ASP A 31 -9.67 2.21 -8.71
C ASP A 31 -8.57 2.36 -7.66
N GLY A 32 -7.48 1.65 -7.88
CA GLY A 32 -6.30 1.66 -7.05
C GLY A 32 -5.17 0.86 -7.69
N LEU A 33 -4.02 0.87 -7.05
CA LEU A 33 -2.89 0.01 -7.42
C LEU A 33 -2.22 -0.55 -6.18
N PHE A 34 -1.44 -1.62 -6.37
CA PHE A 34 -0.66 -2.23 -5.29
C PHE A 34 0.73 -2.65 -5.78
N GLU A 35 1.60 -2.89 -4.82
CA GLU A 35 2.88 -3.59 -5.01
C GLU A 35 2.97 -4.76 -4.05
N THR A 36 3.72 -5.79 -4.43
CA THR A 36 4.07 -6.89 -3.53
C THR A 36 5.57 -6.98 -3.44
N MET A 37 6.07 -6.94 -2.21
CA MET A 37 7.49 -6.91 -1.91
C MET A 37 7.83 -8.00 -0.90
N ARG A 38 9.05 -8.54 -0.99
CA ARG A 38 9.55 -9.57 -0.09
C ARG A 38 10.70 -9.02 0.73
N SER A 39 10.64 -9.23 2.05
CA SER A 39 11.73 -8.93 2.95
C SER A 39 12.51 -10.20 3.35
N TYR A 40 13.82 -10.03 3.55
CA TYR A 40 14.74 -11.03 4.06
C TYR A 40 15.59 -10.37 5.13
N GLY A 41 15.54 -10.87 6.38
CA GLY A 41 16.32 -10.32 7.48
C GLY A 41 16.16 -8.79 7.67
N GLY A 42 14.92 -8.29 7.57
CA GLY A 42 14.63 -6.85 7.69
C GLY A 42 14.86 -6.01 6.43
N HIS A 43 15.36 -6.60 5.34
CA HIS A 43 15.66 -5.87 4.10
C HIS A 43 14.69 -6.24 2.99
N VAL A 44 14.07 -5.24 2.35
CA VAL A 44 13.17 -5.44 1.21
C VAL A 44 13.97 -5.58 -0.08
N ALA A 45 13.80 -6.70 -0.79
CA ALA A 45 14.46 -6.94 -2.06
C ALA A 45 13.99 -5.94 -3.13
N PHE A 46 14.93 -5.31 -3.84
CA PHE A 46 14.67 -4.39 -4.94
C PHE A 46 13.74 -3.20 -4.61
N LEU A 47 13.76 -2.71 -3.37
CA LEU A 47 12.84 -1.67 -2.89
C LEU A 47 12.69 -0.50 -3.87
N SER A 48 13.79 0.10 -4.33
CA SER A 48 13.74 1.24 -5.25
C SER A 48 13.03 0.93 -6.57
N ARG A 49 13.17 -0.31 -7.10
CA ARG A 49 12.50 -0.74 -8.33
C ARG A 49 10.99 -0.90 -8.11
N HIS A 50 10.57 -1.43 -6.96
CA HIS A 50 9.15 -1.50 -6.61
C HIS A 50 8.56 -0.10 -6.44
N MET A 51 9.25 0.80 -5.73
CA MET A 51 8.78 2.18 -5.55
C MET A 51 8.68 2.95 -6.87
N HIS A 52 9.65 2.80 -7.78
CA HIS A 52 9.56 3.39 -9.13
C HIS A 52 8.38 2.84 -9.93
N ARG A 53 8.10 1.53 -9.84
CA ARG A 53 6.98 0.91 -10.55
C ARG A 53 5.64 1.37 -9.97
N LEU A 54 5.51 1.42 -8.64
CA LEU A 54 4.35 1.98 -7.96
C LEU A 54 4.11 3.43 -8.41
N ALA A 55 5.14 4.26 -8.38
CA ALA A 55 5.03 5.66 -8.78
C ALA A 55 4.68 5.84 -10.27
N GLY A 56 5.24 5.00 -11.15
CA GLY A 56 4.90 4.97 -12.56
C GLY A 56 3.44 4.55 -12.81
N GLY A 57 2.98 3.52 -12.10
CA GLY A 57 1.59 3.05 -12.18
C GLY A 57 0.59 4.10 -11.69
N ALA A 58 0.87 4.76 -10.56
CA ALA A 58 0.04 5.84 -10.04
C ALA A 58 -0.11 6.98 -11.07
N ARG A 59 1.01 7.43 -11.68
CA ARG A 59 0.96 8.43 -12.75
C ARG A 59 0.16 7.98 -13.97
N ALA A 60 0.30 6.72 -14.39
CA ALA A 60 -0.43 6.19 -15.54
C ALA A 60 -1.95 6.10 -15.27
N LEU A 61 -2.35 5.91 -14.02
CA LEU A 61 -3.75 5.85 -13.58
C LEU A 61 -4.31 7.22 -13.14
N GLY A 62 -3.49 8.27 -13.10
CA GLY A 62 -3.89 9.57 -12.58
C GLY A 62 -4.18 9.58 -11.07
N LEU A 63 -3.51 8.70 -10.32
CA LEU A 63 -3.60 8.63 -8.85
C LEU A 63 -2.47 9.43 -8.22
N ASP A 64 -2.80 10.23 -7.22
CA ASP A 64 -1.82 10.95 -6.42
C ASP A 64 -1.07 9.99 -5.50
N LEU A 65 0.26 10.11 -5.47
CA LEU A 65 1.06 9.39 -4.48
C LEU A 65 1.02 10.15 -3.15
N PRO A 66 0.92 9.44 -2.02
CA PRO A 66 1.02 10.08 -0.71
C PRO A 66 2.39 10.75 -0.56
N ASP A 67 2.41 11.92 0.07
CA ASP A 67 3.65 12.60 0.45
C ASP A 67 4.38 11.73 1.48
N LEU A 68 5.61 11.33 1.16
CA LEU A 68 6.45 10.52 2.02
C LEU A 68 7.37 11.36 2.90
N SER A 69 7.29 12.70 2.83
CA SER A 69 8.13 13.60 3.62
C SER A 69 7.70 13.73 5.10
N GLU A 70 6.50 13.25 5.45
CA GLU A 70 5.95 13.31 6.82
C GLU A 70 5.98 11.96 7.58
N GLN A 71 6.74 10.97 7.11
CA GLN A 71 6.87 9.64 7.77
C GLN A 71 8.15 9.49 8.58
#